data_AF-D8M2Y2-F1
#
_entry.id   AF-D8M2Y2-F1
#
_cell.length_a   1.000
_cell.length_b   1.000
_cell.length_c   1.000
_cell.angle_alpha   90.00
_cell.angle_beta   90.00
_cell.angle_gamma   90.00
#
_symmetry.space_group_name_H-M   'P 1'
#
loop_
_entity.id
_entity.type
_entity.pdbx_description
1 polymer ?
#
loop_
_entity_poly.entity_id
_entity_poly.type
_entity_poly.pdbx_seq_one_letter_code
_entity_poly.pdbx_strand_id
1 'polypeptide(L)'
;MLKNIPNSFTQEFLIHILESIIPASYVFVYMPVDFDTNCNLGFGYVSVSDLASLVKLYECMHMKKWPQTSSKKTCEVVYARIQGNRDMRRICKDWTVMQLPEKYHPVFFKRENVVINGNSQVVLKRLK
;
A
#
# COMPACT_ATOMS: atom_id res chain seq x y z
N MET A 1 -0.10 -8.76 -2.87
CA MET A 1 1.12 -8.21 -3.48
C MET A 1 0.74 -7.60 -4.81
N LEU A 2 1.22 -6.40 -5.08
CA LEU A 2 1.08 -5.70 -6.35
C LEU A 2 2.43 -5.81 -7.07
N LYS A 3 2.43 -6.30 -8.31
CA LYS A 3 3.63 -6.46 -9.14
C LYS A 3 3.60 -5.49 -10.32
N ASN A 4 4.76 -5.35 -10.95
CA ASN A 4 5.01 -4.50 -12.11
C ASN A 4 4.73 -3.00 -11.83
N ILE A 5 4.99 -2.54 -10.61
CA ILE A 5 4.89 -1.12 -10.26
C ILE A 5 5.90 -0.33 -11.12
N PRO A 6 5.53 0.84 -11.67
CA PRO A 6 6.50 1.72 -12.34
C PRO A 6 7.55 2.19 -11.34
N ASN A 7 8.83 2.06 -11.68
CA ASN A 7 9.95 2.29 -10.75
C ASN A 7 10.03 3.72 -10.19
N SER A 8 9.43 4.68 -10.89
CA SER A 8 9.33 6.08 -10.45
C SER A 8 8.27 6.34 -9.37
N PHE A 9 7.42 5.36 -9.06
CA PHE A 9 6.41 5.52 -8.03
C PHE A 9 7.05 5.57 -6.64
N THR A 10 6.54 6.48 -5.82
CA THR A 10 6.83 6.54 -4.38
C THR A 10 5.76 5.79 -3.59
N GLN A 11 6.07 5.43 -2.34
CA GLN A 11 5.11 4.73 -1.48
C GLN A 11 3.87 5.58 -1.22
N GLU A 12 4.06 6.89 -1.03
CA GLU A 12 3.01 7.90 -0.92
C GLU A 12 2.13 7.92 -2.17
N PHE A 13 2.71 7.83 -3.36
CA PHE A 13 1.94 7.80 -4.60
C PHE A 13 1.10 6.53 -4.73
N LEU A 14 1.66 5.38 -4.33
CA LEU A 14 0.90 4.13 -4.25
C LEU A 14 -0.27 4.24 -3.26
N ILE A 15 -0.04 4.84 -2.08
CA ILE A 15 -1.10 5.09 -1.10
C ILE A 15 -2.20 5.99 -1.68
N HIS A 16 -1.84 7.02 -2.43
CA HIS A 16 -2.82 7.88 -3.11
C HIS A 16 -3.68 7.10 -4.11
N ILE A 17 -3.07 6.22 -4.91
CA ILE A 17 -3.81 5.33 -5.82
C ILE A 17 -4.77 4.42 -5.03
N LEU A 18 -4.30 3.80 -3.94
CA LEU A 18 -5.15 2.97 -3.08
C LEU A 18 -6.34 3.74 -2.51
N GLU A 19 -6.12 4.96 -2.02
CA GLU A 19 -7.18 5.81 -1.47
C GLU A 19 -8.24 6.13 -2.52
N SER A 20 -7.87 6.30 -3.80
CA SER A 20 -8.82 6.56 -4.88
C SER A 20 -9.70 5.35 -5.28
N ILE A 21 -9.25 4.13 -4.98
CA ILE A 21 -9.93 2.88 -5.41
C ILE A 21 -10.67 2.27 -4.22
N ILE A 22 -9.98 2.11 -3.10
CA ILE A 22 -10.45 1.47 -1.86
C ILE A 22 -10.22 2.41 -0.65
N PRO A 23 -10.94 3.57 -0.61
CA PRO A 23 -10.75 4.56 0.43
C PRO A 23 -10.94 3.95 1.81
N ALA A 24 -10.03 4.29 2.73
CA ALA A 24 -10.01 3.78 4.09
C ALA A 24 -10.06 2.24 4.26
N SER A 25 -9.68 1.45 3.25
CA SER A 25 -9.78 -0.03 3.26
C SER A 25 -8.46 -0.79 3.18
N TYR A 26 -7.37 -0.18 3.61
CA TYR A 26 -6.06 -0.82 3.72
C TYR A 26 -5.44 -0.50 5.09
N VAL A 27 -4.74 -1.48 5.65
CA VAL A 27 -4.19 -1.42 7.03
C VAL A 27 -2.67 -1.55 7.07
N PHE A 28 -2.06 -1.87 5.93
CA PHE A 28 -0.62 -1.99 5.75
C PHE A 28 -0.27 -1.72 4.30
N VAL A 29 0.78 -0.94 4.08
CA VAL A 29 1.40 -0.72 2.76
C VAL A 29 2.91 -0.73 2.93
N TYR A 30 3.60 -1.48 2.07
CA TYR A 30 5.05 -1.46 1.99
C TYR A 30 5.52 -1.58 0.55
N MET A 31 6.37 -0.66 0.11
CA MET A 31 7.02 -0.71 -1.20
C MET A 31 8.53 -0.59 -1.04
N PRO A 32 9.29 -1.69 -1.21
CA PRO A 32 10.73 -1.66 -1.10
C PRO A 32 11.37 -0.82 -2.22
N VAL A 33 12.46 -0.17 -1.85
CA VAL A 33 13.21 0.79 -2.68
C VAL A 33 14.66 0.33 -2.74
N ASP A 34 15.26 0.46 -3.93
CA ASP A 34 16.70 0.42 -4.10
C ASP A 34 17.28 1.78 -3.68
N PHE A 35 18.19 1.77 -2.70
CA PHE A 35 18.72 2.98 -2.10
C PHE A 35 19.74 3.71 -3.00
N ASP A 36 20.38 3.00 -3.92
CA ASP A 36 21.36 3.60 -4.83
C ASP A 36 20.65 4.39 -5.93
N THR A 37 19.55 3.85 -6.46
CA THR A 37 18.77 4.47 -7.54
C THR A 37 17.57 5.27 -7.06
N ASN A 38 17.21 5.14 -5.77
CA ASN A 38 16.00 5.70 -5.14
C ASN A 38 14.70 5.33 -5.90
N CYS A 39 14.71 4.19 -6.59
CA CYS A 39 13.60 3.66 -7.36
C CYS A 39 12.99 2.45 -6.64
N ASN A 40 11.68 2.24 -6.77
CA ASN A 40 11.08 1.02 -6.21
C ASN A 40 11.52 -0.23 -6.99
N LEU A 41 11.44 -1.39 -6.33
CA LEU A 41 11.82 -2.68 -6.91
C LEU A 41 10.75 -3.29 -7.84
N GLY A 42 9.73 -2.52 -8.22
CA GLY A 42 8.66 -2.96 -9.12
C GLY A 42 7.56 -3.79 -8.45
N PHE A 43 7.53 -3.87 -7.12
CA PHE A 43 6.46 -4.54 -6.38
C PHE A 43 6.20 -3.89 -5.03
N GLY A 44 5.04 -4.19 -4.46
CA GLY A 44 4.63 -3.72 -3.13
C GLY A 44 3.63 -4.66 -2.47
N TYR A 45 3.49 -4.50 -1.16
CA TYR A 45 2.58 -5.27 -0.32
C TYR A 45 1.50 -4.36 0.22
N VAL A 46 0.27 -4.84 0.17
CA VAL A 46 -0.91 -4.15 0.68
C VAL A 46 -1.74 -5.16 1.43
N SER A 47 -2.07 -4.87 2.69
CA SER A 47 -3.09 -5.64 3.44
C SER A 47 -4.38 -4.85 3.42
N VAL A 48 -5.41 -5.45 2.84
CA VAL A 48 -6.76 -4.90 2.73
C VAL A 48 -7.57 -5.31 3.96
N SER A 49 -8.51 -4.48 4.38
CA SER A 49 -9.32 -4.69 5.60
C SER A 49 -10.47 -5.69 5.46
N ASP A 50 -10.99 -5.88 4.25
CA ASP A 50 -12.19 -6.66 3.99
C ASP A 50 -12.19 -7.23 2.56
N LEU A 51 -12.99 -8.27 2.36
CA LEU A 51 -13.06 -9.00 1.09
C LEU A 51 -13.63 -8.15 -0.04
N ALA A 52 -14.65 -7.33 0.23
CA ALA A 52 -15.27 -6.48 -0.79
C ALA A 52 -14.25 -5.49 -1.38
N SER A 53 -13.43 -4.87 -0.54
CA SER A 53 -12.35 -3.98 -0.97
C SER A 53 -11.26 -4.74 -1.73
N LEU A 54 -10.95 -5.99 -1.35
CA LEU A 54 -9.97 -6.81 -2.07
C LEU A 54 -10.45 -7.12 -3.50
N VAL A 55 -11.71 -7.53 -3.65
CA VAL A 55 -12.33 -7.79 -4.96
C VAL A 55 -12.32 -6.53 -5.81
N LYS A 56 -12.76 -5.38 -5.26
CA LYS A 56 -12.74 -4.10 -5.95
C LYS A 56 -11.33 -3.72 -6.42
N LEU A 57 -10.33 -3.85 -5.54
CA LEU A 57 -8.93 -3.56 -5.88
C LEU A 57 -8.45 -4.46 -7.03
N TYR A 58 -8.78 -5.75 -6.97
CA TYR A 58 -8.41 -6.72 -8.00
C TYR A 58 -9.05 -6.37 -9.35
N GLU A 59 -10.36 -6.10 -9.40
CA GLU A 59 -11.06 -5.73 -10.63
C GLU A 59 -10.54 -4.43 -11.25
N CYS A 60 -10.21 -3.43 -10.42
CA CYS A 60 -9.71 -2.14 -10.88
C CYS A 60 -8.24 -2.16 -11.31
N MET A 61 -7.41 -3.06 -10.77
CA MET A 61 -5.96 -3.02 -10.97
C MET A 61 -5.40 -4.23 -11.72
N HIS A 62 -5.92 -5.44 -11.51
CA HIS A 62 -5.34 -6.65 -12.08
C HIS A 62 -5.43 -6.62 -13.61
N MET A 63 -4.28 -6.77 -14.26
CA MET A 63 -4.09 -6.67 -15.71
C MET A 63 -4.54 -5.33 -16.31
N LYS A 64 -4.61 -4.27 -15.49
CA LYS A 64 -4.88 -2.88 -15.93
C LYS A 64 -3.59 -2.07 -15.93
N LYS A 65 -3.53 -1.03 -16.76
CA LYS A 65 -2.41 -0.08 -16.75
C LYS A 65 -2.39 0.69 -15.43
N TRP A 66 -1.19 1.02 -14.95
CA TRP A 66 -1.07 1.90 -13.80
C TRP A 66 -1.65 3.28 -14.12
N PRO A 67 -2.49 3.86 -13.24
CA PRO A 67 -3.06 5.18 -13.46
C PRO A 67 -2.01 6.27 -13.30
N GLN A 68 -2.29 7.46 -13.84
CA GLN A 68 -1.52 8.68 -13.61
C GLN A 68 -0.01 8.55 -13.96
N THR A 69 0.31 7.79 -15.00
CA THR A 69 1.69 7.61 -15.50
C THR A 69 1.72 7.36 -17.00
N SER A 70 2.84 7.68 -17.64
CA SER A 70 3.13 7.31 -19.04
C SER A 70 3.61 5.86 -19.19
N SER A 71 3.86 5.15 -18.08
CA SER A 71 4.30 3.76 -18.11
C SER A 71 3.27 2.87 -18.80
N LYS A 72 3.75 1.96 -19.66
CA LYS A 72 2.92 0.94 -20.31
C LYS A 72 2.76 -0.32 -19.45
N LYS A 73 3.39 -0.38 -18.27
CA LYS A 73 3.31 -1.52 -17.35
C LYS A 73 1.87 -1.76 -16.91
N THR A 74 1.50 -3.03 -16.77
CA THR A 74 0.21 -3.48 -16.22
C THR A 74 0.40 -4.03 -14.83
N CYS A 75 -0.48 -3.65 -13.90
CA CYS A 75 -0.46 -4.16 -12.53
C CYS A 75 -0.88 -5.62 -12.51
N GLU A 76 -0.12 -6.46 -11.80
CA GLU A 76 -0.50 -7.83 -11.51
C GLU A 76 -0.74 -7.95 -10.00
N VAL A 77 -1.97 -8.29 -9.64
CA VAL A 77 -2.39 -8.52 -8.25
C VAL A 77 -2.31 -10.02 -7.96
N VAL A 78 -1.50 -10.40 -6.96
CA VAL A 78 -1.34 -11.79 -6.50
C VAL A 78 -1.36 -11.87 -4.98
N TYR A 79 -1.66 -13.05 -4.42
CA TYR A 79 -1.51 -13.27 -2.99
C TYR A 79 -0.05 -13.14 -2.56
N ALA A 80 0.19 -12.47 -1.42
CA ALA A 80 1.51 -12.42 -0.82
C ALA A 80 1.80 -13.73 -0.08
N ARG A 81 3.08 -14.13 -0.02
CA ARG A 81 3.51 -15.32 0.73
C ARG A 81 3.18 -15.24 2.22
N ILE A 82 3.34 -14.05 2.82
CA ILE A 82 2.98 -13.78 4.21
C ILE A 82 1.59 -13.13 4.21
N GLN A 83 0.66 -13.72 4.97
CA GLN A 83 -0.72 -13.25 5.14
C GLN A 83 -1.00 -12.98 6.62
N GLY A 84 -1.81 -11.98 6.93
CA GLY A 84 -2.23 -11.65 8.30
C GLY A 84 -1.47 -10.49 8.95
N ASN A 85 -2.19 -9.70 9.76
CA ASN A 85 -1.71 -8.43 10.33
C ASN A 85 -0.80 -8.61 11.56
N ARG A 86 -1.08 -9.62 12.40
CA ARG A 86 -0.34 -9.87 13.64
C ARG A 86 1.11 -10.26 13.35
N ASP A 87 1.31 -11.16 12.41
CA ASP A 87 2.66 -11.62 12.04
C ASP A 87 3.43 -10.53 11.29
N MET A 88 2.75 -9.73 10.45
CA MET A 88 3.41 -8.67 9.68
C MET A 88 4.08 -7.63 10.58
N ARG A 89 3.41 -7.10 11.61
CA ARG A 89 4.03 -6.10 12.51
C ARG A 89 5.22 -6.66 13.26
N ARG A 90 5.13 -7.91 13.70
CA ARG A 90 6.23 -8.57 14.42
C ARG A 90 7.43 -8.77 13.50
N ILE A 91 7.20 -9.33 12.32
CA ILE A 91 8.24 -9.63 11.33
C ILE A 91 8.90 -8.34 10.83
N CYS A 92 8.12 -7.28 10.58
CA CYS A 92 8.64 -6.01 10.08
C CYS A 92 9.55 -5.28 11.06
N LYS A 93 9.36 -5.45 12.38
CA LYS A 93 10.21 -4.78 13.39
C LYS A 93 11.69 -5.13 13.25
N ASP A 94 11.97 -6.35 12.82
CA ASP A 94 13.33 -6.87 12.69
C ASP A 94 13.91 -6.64 11.28
N TRP A 95 13.17 -5.98 10.38
CA TRP A 95 13.67 -5.67 9.05
C TRP A 95 14.72 -4.57 9.10
N THR A 96 15.81 -4.75 8.35
CA THR A 96 16.89 -3.76 8.21
C THR A 96 16.40 -2.39 7.74
N VAL A 97 15.30 -2.35 6.98
CA VAL A 97 14.67 -1.11 6.52
C VAL A 97 14.22 -0.21 7.67
N MET A 98 13.95 -0.76 8.86
CA MET A 98 13.53 0.01 10.04
C MET A 98 14.65 0.89 10.62
N GLN A 99 15.90 0.70 10.19
CA GLN A 99 17.06 1.51 10.56
C GLN A 99 17.27 2.71 9.60
N LEU A 100 16.42 2.86 8.60
CA LEU A 100 16.54 3.88 7.57
C LEU A 100 15.60 5.06 7.83
N PRO A 101 15.60 6.11 6.99
CA PRO A 101 14.60 7.16 7.11
C PRO A 101 13.16 6.63 7.00
N GLU A 102 12.25 7.19 7.81
CA GLU A 102 10.85 6.75 7.96
C GLU A 102 10.08 6.62 6.63
N LYS A 103 10.42 7.44 5.63
CA LYS A 103 9.83 7.38 4.29
C LYS A 103 10.00 6.03 3.57
N TYR A 104 10.99 5.22 3.98
CA TYR A 104 11.21 3.88 3.43
C TYR A 104 10.56 2.77 4.27
N HIS A 105 10.00 3.11 5.43
CA HIS A 105 9.43 2.12 6.33
C HIS A 105 8.10 1.57 5.79
N PRO A 106 7.76 0.32 6.14
CA PRO A 106 6.39 -0.17 6.02
C PRO A 106 5.43 0.73 6.82
N VAL A 107 4.32 1.12 6.20
CA VAL A 107 3.30 1.98 6.83
C VAL A 107 2.14 1.13 7.29
N PHE A 108 1.78 1.27 8.55
CA PHE A 108 0.57 0.67 9.11
C PHE A 108 -0.49 1.74 9.35
N PHE A 109 -1.75 1.35 9.17
CA PHE A 109 -2.88 2.25 9.35
C PHE A 109 -3.84 1.72 10.40
N LYS A 110 -4.47 2.66 11.12
CA LYS A 110 -5.61 2.41 12.00
C LYS A 110 -6.81 3.20 11.48
N ARG A 111 -7.95 2.54 11.37
CA ARG A 111 -9.24 3.18 11.08
C ARG A 111 -9.70 3.95 12.31
N GLU A 112 -10.04 5.22 12.14
CA GLU A 112 -10.63 6.07 13.16
C GLU A 112 -11.90 6.69 12.61
N ASN A 113 -12.97 6.70 13.41
CA ASN A 113 -14.18 7.43 13.09
C ASN A 113 -14.01 8.86 13.59
N VAL A 114 -14.05 9.83 12.68
CA VAL A 114 -13.97 11.26 12.98
C VAL A 114 -15.21 11.96 12.47
N VAL A 115 -15.68 12.94 13.23
CA VAL A 115 -16.80 13.79 12.82
C VAL A 115 -16.20 15.01 12.13
N ILE A 116 -16.43 15.13 10.82
CA ILE A 116 -15.98 16.26 10.01
C ILE A 116 -17.24 16.98 9.53
N ASN A 117 -17.40 18.26 9.90
CA ASN A 117 -18.56 19.08 9.55
C ASN A 117 -19.91 18.43 9.91
N GLY A 118 -19.99 17.75 11.06
CA GLY A 118 -21.20 17.06 11.52
C GLY A 118 -21.46 15.67 10.92
N ASN A 119 -20.66 15.24 9.94
CA ASN A 119 -20.76 13.91 9.33
C ASN A 119 -19.70 12.95 9.87
N SER A 120 -20.12 11.74 10.26
CA SER A 120 -19.19 10.67 10.64
C SER A 120 -18.47 10.14 9.41
N GLN A 121 -17.14 10.20 9.40
CA GLN A 121 -16.28 9.67 8.35
C GLN A 121 -15.21 8.75 8.93
N VAL A 122 -14.88 7.70 8.20
CA VAL A 122 -13.77 6.80 8.53
C VAL A 122 -12.51 7.36 7.89
N VAL A 123 -11.49 7.63 8.70
CA VAL A 123 -10.16 8.06 8.22
C VAL A 123 -9.10 7.04 8.61
N LEU A 124 -8.03 6.98 7.83
CA LEU A 124 -6.85 6.18 8.16
C LEU A 124 -5.79 7.05 8.81
N LYS A 125 -5.45 6.72 10.05
CA LYS A 125 -4.32 7.30 10.76
C LYS A 125 -3.09 6.42 10.59
N ARG A 126 -1.98 7.00 10.10
CA ARG A 126 -0.68 6.33 10.07
C ARG A 126 -0.23 6.04 11.51
N LEU A 127 0.19 4.80 11.75
CA LEU A 127 0.77 4.38 13.01
C LEU A 127 2.28 4.63 12.96
N LYS A 128 2.81 5.23 14.03
CA LYS A 128 4.24 5.40 14.25
C LYS A 128 4.85 4.13 14.85
#